data_AF-A0A2P2DGQ3-F1
#
_entry.id   AF-A0A2P2DGQ3-F1
#
_cell.length_a   1.000
_cell.length_b   1.000
_cell.length_c   1.000
_cell.angle_alpha   90.00
_cell.angle_beta   90.00
_cell.angle_gamma   90.00
#
_symmetry.space_group_name_H-M   'P 1'
#
loop_
_entity.id
_entity.type
_entity.pdbx_description
1 polymer ?
#
loop_
_entity_poly.entity_id
_entity_poly.type
_entity_poly.pdbx_seq_one_letter_code
_entity_poly.pdbx_strand_id
1 'polypeptide(L)'
;MKVFQTINRFKNVLILLSSIFLLYGSDLSSKIETTNCPKNYTCLTTFISPGSILYARELDLSVIWNARPSAFDQVTVFADGSGKIFEVEVAENVFYYRVLWKGKEILVSRFALDLSKSLRTLDIKNVSLLKEPTPDAIILANLPKNLVLDVIENTHPLPKKLGYVKVKYNDQIGWVKRTSLSDDEFDIRYYQVSLETLVKPYTFLAKEDDFKTELTIIGKDFFVTKCKIGDTDCSATTRMGESSFGMPEEAVYFDLNLSDGKQYVCEMRRVDFVSELQRVIQEEITEEELDPFINCSPKEEETEQTDPEEVNEAD
;
A
#
# COMPACT_ATOMS: atom_id res chain seq x y z
N MET A 1 6.43 -69.57 -51.26
CA MET A 1 7.10 -68.43 -50.59
C MET A 1 6.04 -67.40 -50.24
N LYS A 2 5.65 -67.32 -48.96
CA LYS A 2 4.69 -66.32 -48.44
C LYS A 2 5.49 -65.31 -47.62
N VAL A 3 5.66 -64.11 -48.15
CA VAL A 3 6.20 -62.96 -47.43
C VAL A 3 5.32 -61.77 -47.83
N PHE A 4 5.16 -60.82 -46.90
CA PHE A 4 4.32 -59.62 -46.93
C PHE A 4 2.98 -59.73 -46.22
N GLN A 5 2.98 -59.47 -44.90
CA GLN A 5 1.93 -58.65 -44.25
C GLN A 5 2.27 -58.24 -42.79
N THR A 6 3.49 -57.78 -42.51
CA THR A 6 3.87 -57.44 -41.11
C THR A 6 4.69 -56.17 -40.93
N ILE A 7 4.61 -55.22 -41.88
CA ILE A 7 5.38 -53.95 -41.77
C ILE A 7 4.48 -52.71 -41.63
N ASN A 8 3.15 -52.83 -41.81
CA ASN A 8 2.27 -51.65 -41.86
C ASN A 8 1.52 -51.31 -40.55
N ARG A 9 1.65 -52.10 -39.48
CA ARG A 9 1.02 -51.78 -38.17
C ARG A 9 1.91 -50.96 -37.23
N PHE A 10 3.23 -51.02 -37.37
CA PHE A 10 4.15 -50.30 -36.49
C PHE A 10 4.33 -48.81 -36.85
N LYS A 11 4.11 -48.41 -38.12
CA LYS A 11 4.18 -46.99 -38.52
C LYS A 11 3.03 -46.15 -37.95
N ASN A 12 1.82 -46.71 -37.84
CA ASN A 12 0.66 -45.95 -37.35
C ASN A 12 0.65 -45.77 -35.82
N VAL A 13 1.28 -46.68 -35.07
CA VAL A 13 1.40 -46.56 -33.60
C VAL A 13 2.46 -45.52 -33.22
N LEU A 14 3.54 -45.39 -33.99
CA LEU A 14 4.59 -44.39 -33.74
C LEU A 14 4.12 -42.95 -34.03
N ILE A 15 3.23 -42.78 -35.02
CA ILE A 15 2.65 -41.48 -35.38
C ILE A 15 1.59 -41.05 -34.35
N LEU A 16 0.85 -41.99 -33.73
CA LEU A 16 -0.10 -41.67 -32.66
C LEU A 16 0.60 -41.30 -31.33
N LEU A 17 1.73 -41.91 -31.00
CA LEU A 17 2.50 -41.60 -29.78
C LEU A 17 3.25 -40.26 -29.87
N SER A 18 3.68 -39.86 -31.07
CA SER A 18 4.30 -38.54 -31.30
C SER A 18 3.29 -37.39 -31.34
N SER A 19 2.00 -37.68 -31.60
CA SER A 19 0.93 -36.69 -31.53
C SER A 19 0.35 -36.50 -30.12
N ILE A 20 0.48 -37.47 -29.22
CA ILE A 20 0.14 -37.30 -27.79
C ILE A 20 1.24 -36.50 -27.05
N PHE A 21 2.51 -36.62 -27.46
CA PHE A 21 3.60 -35.79 -26.92
C PHE A 21 3.55 -34.31 -27.34
N LEU A 22 2.80 -33.98 -28.39
CA LEU A 22 2.52 -32.58 -28.78
C LEU A 22 1.27 -31.99 -28.11
N LEU A 23 0.46 -32.80 -27.44
CA LEU A 23 -0.78 -32.38 -26.75
C LEU A 23 -0.65 -32.35 -25.23
N TYR A 24 0.36 -33.02 -24.66
CA TYR A 24 0.79 -32.80 -23.28
C TYR A 24 2.04 -31.91 -23.26
N GLY A 25 1.83 -30.66 -23.66
CA GLY A 25 2.74 -29.57 -23.31
C GLY A 25 2.92 -29.58 -21.80
N SER A 26 4.10 -30.02 -21.37
CA SER A 26 4.52 -29.93 -19.98
C SER A 26 4.77 -28.46 -19.68
N ASP A 27 3.68 -27.79 -19.34
CA ASP A 27 3.61 -26.45 -18.81
C ASP A 27 4.20 -26.50 -17.40
N LEU A 28 5.53 -26.48 -17.30
CA LEU A 28 6.27 -26.35 -16.05
C LEU A 28 7.70 -25.87 -16.33
N SER A 29 7.75 -24.73 -17.00
CA SER A 29 8.81 -23.77 -16.75
C SER A 29 8.16 -22.40 -16.86
N SER A 30 7.71 -21.88 -15.71
CA SER A 30 7.66 -20.44 -15.52
C SER A 30 9.09 -19.91 -15.62
N LYS A 31 9.62 -19.87 -16.85
CA LYS A 31 10.67 -18.94 -17.20
C LYS A 31 10.05 -17.59 -16.94
N ILE A 32 10.40 -17.02 -15.79
CA ILE A 32 10.42 -15.59 -15.59
C ILE A 32 11.08 -15.05 -16.85
N GLU A 33 10.31 -14.45 -17.75
CA GLU A 33 10.86 -13.78 -18.92
C GLU A 33 11.87 -12.77 -18.38
N THR A 34 13.15 -13.10 -18.52
CA THR A 34 14.23 -12.17 -18.25
C THR A 34 14.09 -11.07 -19.30
N THR A 35 13.31 -10.07 -18.95
CA THR A 35 13.18 -8.82 -19.66
C THR A 35 14.55 -8.16 -19.54
N ASN A 36 15.36 -8.31 -20.59
CA ASN A 36 16.75 -7.86 -20.57
C ASN A 36 16.78 -6.35 -20.30
N CYS A 37 17.43 -5.96 -19.20
CA CYS A 37 17.69 -4.57 -18.92
C CYS A 37 18.47 -3.95 -20.08
N PRO A 38 18.00 -2.86 -20.71
CA PRO A 38 18.72 -2.27 -21.83
C PRO A 38 20.11 -1.78 -21.37
N LYS A 39 21.14 -1.94 -22.22
CA LYS A 39 22.57 -1.82 -21.83
C LYS A 39 23.00 -0.50 -21.19
N ASN A 40 22.23 0.57 -21.37
CA ASN A 40 22.54 1.92 -20.84
C ASN A 40 21.69 2.29 -19.62
N TYR A 41 20.93 1.33 -19.08
CA TYR A 41 19.98 1.57 -18.02
C TYR A 41 20.34 0.71 -16.82
N THR A 42 20.08 1.24 -15.63
CA THR A 42 19.95 0.45 -14.43
C THR A 42 18.49 0.03 -14.30
N CYS A 43 18.24 -1.24 -14.06
CA CYS A 43 16.88 -1.77 -13.92
C CYS A 43 16.62 -2.16 -12.48
N LEU A 44 15.66 -1.48 -11.87
CA LEU A 44 15.25 -1.70 -10.50
C LEU A 44 14.03 -2.61 -10.49
N THR A 45 14.06 -3.68 -9.72
CA THR A 45 12.88 -4.53 -9.53
C THR A 45 12.02 -3.98 -8.40
N THR A 46 10.72 -3.81 -8.68
CA THR A 46 9.72 -3.42 -7.68
C THR A 46 8.35 -4.01 -8.03
N PHE A 47 7.31 -3.62 -7.29
CA PHE A 47 5.96 -4.16 -7.40
C PHE A 47 4.90 -3.07 -7.35
N ILE A 48 3.74 -3.34 -7.94
CA ILE A 48 2.55 -2.49 -7.82
C ILE A 48 2.02 -2.58 -6.38
N SER A 49 1.88 -1.43 -5.71
CA SER A 49 1.31 -1.33 -4.36
C SER A 49 -0.20 -1.66 -4.37
N PRO A 50 -0.74 -2.32 -3.33
CA PRO A 50 -2.19 -2.39 -3.14
C PRO A 50 -2.76 -0.99 -2.82
N GLY A 51 -4.06 -0.80 -3.08
CA GLY A 51 -4.79 0.45 -2.77
C GLY A 51 -4.60 1.61 -3.75
N SER A 52 -3.53 1.59 -4.56
CA SER A 52 -3.28 2.63 -5.56
C SER A 52 -4.03 2.35 -6.88
N ILE A 53 -5.27 2.83 -7.00
CA ILE A 53 -6.02 2.81 -8.27
C ILE A 53 -5.74 4.09 -9.06
N LEU A 54 -4.46 4.37 -9.35
CA LEU A 54 -4.12 5.32 -10.40
C LEU A 54 -3.99 4.56 -11.71
N TYR A 55 -4.66 5.05 -12.75
CA TYR A 55 -4.66 4.38 -14.04
C TYR A 55 -3.27 4.38 -14.66
N ALA A 56 -2.75 3.17 -14.92
CA ALA A 56 -1.59 2.99 -15.77
C ALA A 56 -1.87 3.55 -17.17
N ARG A 57 -0.83 4.07 -17.83
CA ARG A 57 -0.93 4.72 -19.14
C ARG A 57 0.05 4.11 -20.12
N GLU A 58 -0.29 4.19 -21.40
CA GLU A 58 0.67 3.97 -22.48
C GLU A 58 1.68 5.13 -22.54
N LEU A 59 2.75 4.96 -23.32
CA LEU A 59 3.78 6.00 -23.50
C LEU A 59 3.24 7.26 -24.21
N ASP A 60 2.12 7.16 -24.94
CA ASP A 60 1.41 8.29 -25.55
C ASP A 60 0.39 8.97 -24.60
N LEU A 61 0.45 8.62 -23.31
CA LEU A 61 -0.41 9.10 -22.22
C LEU A 61 -1.86 8.58 -22.24
N SER A 62 -2.24 7.75 -23.22
CA SER A 62 -3.56 7.12 -23.23
C SER A 62 -3.74 6.17 -22.05
N VAL A 63 -4.95 6.09 -21.52
CA VAL A 63 -5.27 5.28 -20.35
C VAL A 63 -5.37 3.80 -20.75
N ILE A 64 -4.72 2.92 -20.01
CA ILE A 64 -4.83 1.46 -20.20
C ILE A 64 -6.08 0.97 -19.46
N TRP A 65 -7.19 0.85 -20.19
CA TRP A 65 -8.46 0.38 -19.65
C TRP A 65 -8.51 -1.14 -19.47
N ASN A 66 -7.98 -1.88 -20.45
CA ASN A 66 -8.01 -3.34 -20.49
C ASN A 66 -6.60 -3.88 -20.24
N ALA A 67 -6.49 -5.00 -19.50
CA ALA A 67 -5.21 -5.61 -19.14
C ALA A 67 -4.25 -4.63 -18.45
N ARG A 68 -4.71 -3.98 -17.39
CA ARG A 68 -3.90 -3.10 -16.53
C ARG A 68 -3.05 -3.90 -15.52
N PRO A 69 -1.96 -3.31 -15.01
CA PRO A 69 -1.25 -3.85 -13.85
C PRO A 69 -2.19 -4.06 -12.66
N SER A 70 -2.04 -5.19 -11.99
CA SER A 70 -2.75 -5.53 -10.77
C SER A 70 -1.85 -5.33 -9.55
N ALA A 71 -2.44 -5.18 -8.37
CA ALA A 71 -1.69 -5.16 -7.12
C ALA A 71 -0.75 -6.37 -7.03
N PHE A 72 0.47 -6.14 -6.56
CA PHE A 72 1.55 -7.11 -6.45
C PHE A 72 2.15 -7.62 -7.76
N ASP A 73 1.74 -7.08 -8.93
CA ASP A 73 2.45 -7.35 -10.17
C ASP A 73 3.89 -6.83 -10.07
N GLN A 74 4.86 -7.66 -10.48
CA GLN A 74 6.25 -7.24 -10.59
C GLN A 74 6.42 -6.30 -11.79
N VAL A 75 7.17 -5.23 -11.59
CA VAL A 75 7.56 -4.29 -12.64
C VAL A 75 9.04 -3.98 -12.55
N THR A 76 9.61 -3.60 -13.69
CA THR A 76 10.99 -3.12 -13.76
C THR A 76 10.99 -1.63 -14.05
N VAL A 77 11.58 -0.85 -13.15
CA VAL A 77 11.73 0.60 -13.31
C VAL A 77 13.09 0.87 -13.94
N PHE A 78 13.12 1.77 -14.92
CA PHE A 78 14.36 2.20 -15.55
C PHE A 78 14.95 3.39 -14.80
N ALA A 79 16.25 3.33 -14.54
CA ALA A 79 17.06 4.42 -14.02
C ALA A 79 18.30 4.64 -14.89
N ASP A 80 18.83 5.86 -14.89
CA ASP A 80 20.07 6.19 -15.59
C ASP A 80 21.32 5.67 -14.83
N GLY A 81 22.50 5.94 -15.37
CA GLY A 81 23.78 5.54 -14.75
C GLY A 81 24.09 6.23 -13.42
N SER A 82 23.36 7.28 -13.05
CA SER A 82 23.43 7.93 -11.74
C SER A 82 22.42 7.37 -10.73
N GLY A 83 21.52 6.49 -11.17
CA GLY A 83 20.42 5.97 -10.37
C GLY A 83 19.17 6.84 -10.39
N LYS A 84 19.12 7.90 -11.21
CA LYS A 84 17.92 8.73 -11.37
C LYS A 84 16.90 7.98 -12.21
N ILE A 85 15.68 7.85 -11.68
CA ILE A 85 14.58 7.17 -12.36
C ILE A 85 14.07 8.01 -13.54
N PHE A 86 13.67 7.35 -14.63
CA PHE A 86 13.05 8.02 -15.76
C PHE A 86 11.59 8.36 -15.46
N GLU A 87 11.35 9.65 -15.20
CA GLU A 87 10.04 10.21 -14.91
C GLU A 87 9.47 10.96 -16.12
N VAL A 88 8.15 10.95 -16.25
CA VAL A 88 7.37 11.67 -17.25
C VAL A 88 6.30 12.49 -16.51
N GLU A 89 6.30 13.80 -16.71
CA GLU A 89 5.25 14.68 -16.20
C GLU A 89 4.01 14.57 -17.11
N VAL A 90 2.85 14.26 -16.54
CA VAL A 90 1.59 14.05 -17.30
C VAL A 90 0.56 15.15 -17.05
N ALA A 91 0.71 15.90 -15.95
CA ALA A 91 -0.03 17.10 -15.60
C ALA A 91 0.80 17.90 -14.58
N GLU A 92 0.37 19.11 -14.24
CA GLU A 92 1.06 19.96 -13.25
C GLU A 92 1.29 19.20 -11.93
N ASN A 93 2.57 19.01 -11.58
CA ASN A 93 2.99 18.25 -10.39
C ASN A 93 2.58 16.77 -10.36
N VAL A 94 2.17 16.18 -11.49
CA VAL A 94 1.80 14.77 -11.60
C VAL A 94 2.84 14.02 -12.44
N PHE A 95 3.64 13.19 -11.77
CA PHE A 95 4.75 12.45 -12.38
C PHE A 95 4.50 10.95 -12.39
N TYR A 96 4.81 10.32 -13.52
CA TYR A 96 4.74 8.89 -13.75
C TYR A 96 6.14 8.34 -14.04
N TYR A 97 6.41 7.10 -13.63
CA TYR A 97 7.63 6.40 -13.99
C TYR A 97 7.40 5.56 -15.23
N ARG A 98 8.40 5.54 -16.12
CA ARG A 98 8.45 4.59 -17.23
C ARG A 98 8.90 3.24 -16.68
N VAL A 99 8.03 2.24 -16.81
CA VAL A 99 8.27 0.89 -16.29
C VAL A 99 8.03 -0.15 -17.37
N LEU A 100 8.66 -1.31 -17.19
CA LEU A 100 8.44 -2.50 -17.99
C LEU A 100 7.61 -3.49 -17.18
N TRP A 101 6.45 -3.84 -17.71
CA TRP A 101 5.48 -4.76 -17.12
C TRP A 101 5.08 -5.81 -18.15
N LYS A 102 5.31 -7.10 -17.85
CA LYS A 102 5.02 -8.23 -18.76
C LYS A 102 5.55 -8.01 -20.19
N GLY A 103 6.78 -7.51 -20.30
CA GLY A 103 7.43 -7.23 -21.59
C GLY A 103 6.98 -5.96 -22.30
N LYS A 104 6.02 -5.21 -21.75
CA LYS A 104 5.50 -3.97 -22.31
C LYS A 104 5.93 -2.76 -21.49
N GLU A 105 6.38 -1.72 -22.16
CA GLU A 105 6.66 -0.44 -21.50
C GLU A 105 5.39 0.37 -21.33
N ILE A 106 5.17 0.84 -20.11
CA ILE A 106 4.01 1.62 -19.70
C ILE A 106 4.44 2.73 -18.74
N LEU A 107 3.54 3.65 -18.45
CA LEU A 107 3.68 4.67 -17.44
C LEU A 107 2.83 4.29 -16.22
N VAL A 108 3.43 4.30 -15.04
CA VAL A 108 2.75 4.04 -13.77
C VAL A 108 3.04 5.20 -12.81
N SER A 109 2.03 5.62 -12.04
CA SER A 109 2.23 6.66 -11.02
C SER A 109 3.31 6.24 -10.04
N ARG A 110 4.19 7.16 -9.65
CA ARG A 110 5.24 6.89 -8.64
C ARG A 110 4.68 6.37 -7.32
N PHE A 111 3.49 6.84 -6.94
CA PHE A 111 2.80 6.46 -5.70
C PHE A 111 2.20 5.06 -5.75
N ALA A 112 2.10 4.46 -6.95
CA ALA A 112 1.58 3.11 -7.13
C ALA A 112 2.67 2.03 -7.06
N LEU A 113 3.92 2.39 -6.76
CA LEU A 113 5.07 1.49 -6.73
C LEU A 113 5.60 1.35 -5.31
N ASP A 114 6.18 0.19 -5.01
CA ASP A 114 6.87 -0.08 -3.74
C ASP A 114 8.24 0.60 -3.61
N LEU A 115 8.58 1.48 -4.53
CA LEU A 115 9.86 2.18 -4.62
C LEU A 115 9.76 3.57 -3.98
N SER A 116 10.86 4.06 -3.40
CA SER A 116 10.93 5.33 -2.66
C SER A 116 9.98 5.42 -1.46
N LYS A 117 9.44 4.28 -1.00
CA LYS A 117 8.70 4.21 0.25
C LYS A 117 9.67 4.24 1.42
N SER A 118 9.34 5.00 2.44
CA SER A 118 10.04 5.04 3.72
C SER A 118 9.65 3.82 4.55
N LEU A 119 10.64 3.06 5.02
CA LEU A 119 10.46 1.98 6.00
C LEU A 119 11.37 2.25 7.19
N ARG A 120 11.07 1.64 8.34
CA ARG A 120 11.87 1.86 9.55
C ARG A 120 12.39 0.57 10.15
N THR A 121 13.63 0.58 10.66
CA THR A 121 14.23 -0.61 11.29
C THR A 121 13.56 -0.97 12.62
N LEU A 122 13.17 -2.24 12.76
CA LEU A 122 12.52 -2.79 13.97
C LEU A 122 13.55 -3.19 15.05
N ASP A 123 13.20 -3.03 16.33
CA ASP A 123 14.01 -3.33 17.52
C ASP A 123 14.08 -4.83 17.89
N ILE A 124 13.71 -5.73 16.98
CA ILE A 124 13.51 -7.15 17.33
C ILE A 124 14.85 -7.89 17.44
N LYS A 125 15.87 -7.51 16.65
CA LYS A 125 17.29 -7.98 16.67
C LYS A 125 18.19 -6.96 15.96
N ASN A 126 19.52 -7.13 16.05
CA ASN A 126 20.47 -6.40 15.19
C ASN A 126 20.05 -6.51 13.73
N VAL A 127 19.62 -5.39 13.14
CA VAL A 127 19.24 -5.34 11.73
C VAL A 127 20.52 -5.24 10.92
N SER A 128 20.79 -6.21 10.05
CA SER A 128 22.01 -6.23 9.24
C SER A 128 21.75 -5.73 7.83
N LEU A 129 22.64 -4.87 7.35
CA LEU A 129 22.77 -4.53 5.94
C LEU A 129 23.65 -5.59 5.28
N LEU A 130 23.07 -6.36 4.35
CA LEU A 130 23.70 -7.49 3.69
C LEU A 130 24.18 -7.10 2.29
N LYS A 131 25.27 -7.72 1.83
CA LYS A 131 25.76 -7.50 0.46
C LYS A 131 24.80 -8.03 -0.61
N GLU A 132 24.12 -9.14 -0.30
CA GLU A 132 23.22 -9.86 -1.22
C GLU A 132 21.92 -10.23 -0.48
N PRO A 133 20.80 -10.43 -1.19
CA PRO A 133 19.50 -10.74 -0.58
C PRO A 133 19.39 -12.24 -0.22
N THR A 134 20.35 -12.74 0.56
CA THR A 134 20.38 -14.15 1.00
C THR A 134 20.68 -14.23 2.51
N PRO A 135 20.23 -15.29 3.20
CA PRO A 135 20.42 -15.40 4.65
C PRO A 135 21.88 -15.43 5.11
N ASP A 136 22.77 -15.96 4.25
CA ASP A 136 24.19 -16.21 4.55
C ASP A 136 25.13 -15.16 3.93
N ALA A 137 24.57 -14.07 3.41
CA ALA A 137 25.35 -12.99 2.81
C ALA A 137 26.27 -12.29 3.80
N ILE A 138 27.36 -11.73 3.29
CA ILE A 138 28.28 -10.90 4.07
C ILE A 138 27.53 -9.70 4.64
N ILE A 139 27.69 -9.48 5.95
CA ILE A 139 27.18 -8.29 6.65
C ILE A 139 28.12 -7.11 6.32
N LEU A 140 27.57 -6.07 5.69
CA LEU A 140 28.26 -4.83 5.39
C LEU A 140 28.27 -3.88 6.60
N ALA A 141 27.13 -3.80 7.29
CA ALA A 141 26.95 -2.97 8.48
C ALA A 141 25.82 -3.53 9.35
N ASN A 142 25.82 -3.15 10.64
CA ASN A 142 24.66 -3.27 11.50
C ASN A 142 23.96 -1.91 11.56
N LEU A 143 22.65 -1.92 11.33
CA LEU A 143 21.81 -0.74 11.32
C LEU A 143 21.25 -0.49 12.71
N PRO A 144 21.25 0.77 13.19
CA PRO A 144 20.56 1.12 14.42
C PRO A 144 19.06 0.86 14.29
N LYS A 145 18.40 0.69 15.43
CA LYS A 145 16.94 0.66 15.53
C LYS A 145 16.35 2.04 15.22
N ASN A 146 15.06 2.07 14.87
CA ASN A 146 14.35 3.32 14.62
C ASN A 146 14.98 4.18 13.51
N LEU A 147 15.67 3.55 12.54
CA LEU A 147 16.29 4.23 11.42
C LEU A 147 15.35 4.20 10.22
N VAL A 148 15.07 5.37 9.64
CA VAL A 148 14.33 5.49 8.37
C VAL A 148 15.23 5.10 7.21
N LEU A 149 14.69 4.31 6.30
CA LEU A 149 15.37 3.81 5.11
C LEU A 149 14.42 3.90 3.92
N ASP A 150 14.90 4.50 2.83
CA ASP A 150 14.15 4.55 1.58
C ASP A 150 14.37 3.28 0.76
N VAL A 151 13.27 2.71 0.26
CA VAL A 151 13.31 1.54 -0.62
C VAL A 151 13.86 1.91 -2.00
N ILE A 152 14.97 1.29 -2.38
CA ILE A 152 15.54 1.38 -3.73
C ILE A 152 14.99 0.26 -4.63
N GLU A 153 14.98 -0.97 -4.10
CA GLU A 153 14.48 -2.18 -4.77
C GLU A 153 13.92 -3.14 -3.73
N ASN A 154 13.08 -4.08 -4.15
CA ASN A 154 12.58 -5.13 -3.29
C ASN A 154 12.43 -6.45 -4.03
N THR A 155 12.71 -7.57 -3.34
CA THR A 155 12.59 -8.91 -3.95
C THR A 155 11.17 -9.46 -3.95
N HIS A 156 10.31 -8.90 -3.10
CA HIS A 156 8.91 -9.27 -2.94
C HIS A 156 8.10 -8.00 -2.62
N PRO A 157 6.79 -7.95 -2.90
CA PRO A 157 5.96 -6.81 -2.52
C PRO A 157 6.03 -6.51 -1.03
N LEU A 158 6.18 -5.24 -0.67
CA LEU A 158 6.40 -4.81 0.71
C LEU A 158 5.31 -5.26 1.68
N PRO A 159 4.00 -5.20 1.33
CA PRO A 159 2.93 -5.61 2.23
C PRO A 159 2.97 -7.10 2.60
N LYS A 160 3.64 -7.94 1.80
CA LYS A 160 3.78 -9.38 2.11
C LYS A 160 4.76 -9.65 3.25
N LYS A 161 5.55 -8.65 3.69
CA LYS A 161 6.56 -8.79 4.76
C LYS A 161 7.58 -9.92 4.52
N LEU A 162 7.91 -10.20 3.26
CA LEU A 162 8.82 -11.28 2.86
C LEU A 162 10.01 -10.73 2.07
N GLY A 163 11.08 -11.53 2.00
CA GLY A 163 12.25 -11.23 1.19
C GLY A 163 13.14 -10.12 1.78
N TYR A 164 13.65 -9.28 0.88
CA TYR A 164 14.67 -8.29 1.19
C TYR A 164 14.36 -6.97 0.48
N VAL A 165 14.76 -5.89 1.13
CA VAL A 165 14.65 -4.52 0.64
C VAL A 165 16.05 -3.96 0.46
N LYS A 166 16.36 -3.44 -0.72
CA LYS A 166 17.61 -2.76 -1.00
C LYS A 166 17.49 -1.31 -0.54
N VAL A 167 18.46 -0.86 0.23
CA VAL A 167 18.48 0.46 0.86
C VAL A 167 19.89 1.02 0.80
N LYS A 168 20.01 2.33 1.04
CA LYS A 168 21.29 3.01 1.25
C LYS A 168 21.42 3.39 2.72
N TYR A 169 22.59 3.12 3.30
CA TYR A 169 22.96 3.58 4.64
C TYR A 169 24.39 4.11 4.61
N ASN A 170 24.57 5.40 4.93
CA ASN A 170 25.81 6.14 4.67
C ASN A 170 26.24 5.96 3.21
N ASP A 171 27.49 5.55 2.96
CA ASP A 171 28.03 5.31 1.61
C ASP A 171 27.85 3.87 1.12
N GLN A 172 27.08 3.04 1.84
CA GLN A 172 26.87 1.64 1.50
C GLN A 172 25.46 1.40 0.96
N ILE A 173 25.37 0.57 -0.08
CA ILE A 173 24.11 0.05 -0.63
C ILE A 173 24.09 -1.44 -0.37
N GLY A 174 22.99 -1.92 0.20
CA GLY A 174 22.83 -3.34 0.55
C GLY A 174 21.39 -3.72 0.78
N TRP A 175 21.18 -4.94 1.24
CA TRP A 175 19.88 -5.57 1.40
C TRP A 175 19.57 -5.80 2.88
N VAL A 176 18.36 -5.43 3.29
CA VAL A 176 17.85 -5.65 4.65
C VAL A 176 16.69 -6.65 4.58
N LYS A 177 16.63 -7.58 5.54
CA LYS A 177 15.50 -8.51 5.63
C LYS A 177 14.20 -7.73 5.83
N ARG A 178 13.20 -7.97 4.98
CA ARG A 178 11.93 -7.25 5.04
C ARG A 178 11.24 -7.43 6.41
N THR A 179 11.33 -8.60 7.02
CA THR A 179 10.76 -8.88 8.36
C THR A 179 11.40 -8.07 9.50
N SER A 180 12.51 -7.39 9.24
CA SER A 180 13.19 -6.50 10.20
C SER A 180 12.81 -5.03 10.01
N LEU A 181 11.82 -4.73 9.16
CA LEU A 181 11.37 -3.38 8.84
C LEU A 181 9.86 -3.21 9.13
N SER A 182 9.44 -2.03 9.58
CA SER A 182 8.03 -1.62 9.63
C SER A 182 7.55 -1.19 8.24
N ASP A 183 6.24 -1.28 8.00
CA ASP A 183 5.56 -0.53 6.92
C ASP A 183 5.29 0.94 7.31
N ASP A 184 5.49 1.25 8.59
CA ASP A 184 5.24 2.55 9.20
C ASP A 184 6.52 3.41 9.13
N GLU A 185 6.38 4.65 8.64
CA GLU A 185 7.48 5.62 8.59
C GLU A 185 7.69 6.35 9.92
N PHE A 186 6.69 6.31 10.80
CA PHE A 186 6.74 6.93 12.12
C PHE A 186 7.65 6.17 13.08
N ASP A 187 8.06 6.85 14.15
CA ASP A 187 8.91 6.31 15.20
C ASP A 187 8.48 4.90 15.64
N ILE A 188 9.47 4.02 15.82
CA ILE A 188 9.28 2.61 16.15
C ILE A 188 8.44 2.39 17.41
N ARG A 189 8.41 3.36 18.33
CA ARG A 189 7.57 3.33 19.54
C ARG A 189 6.08 3.20 19.24
N TYR A 190 5.63 3.57 18.04
CA TYR A 190 4.24 3.51 17.62
C TYR A 190 3.91 2.27 16.76
N TYR A 191 4.93 1.51 16.37
CA TYR A 191 4.75 0.34 15.52
C TYR A 191 3.88 -0.73 16.22
N GLN A 192 2.78 -1.11 15.56
CA GLN A 192 1.79 -2.09 16.07
C GLN A 192 1.13 -1.72 17.40
N VAL A 193 1.22 -0.46 17.83
CA VAL A 193 0.45 0.05 18.97
C VAL A 193 -0.91 0.51 18.46
N SER A 194 -1.99 0.02 19.09
CA SER A 194 -3.36 0.37 18.71
C SER A 194 -3.64 1.85 18.95
N LEU A 195 -4.55 2.43 18.17
CA LEU A 195 -4.97 3.82 18.31
C LEU A 195 -5.46 4.10 19.73
N GLU A 196 -6.29 3.20 20.29
CA GLU A 196 -6.78 3.30 21.68
C GLU A 196 -5.63 3.41 22.69
N THR A 197 -4.57 2.61 22.53
CA THR A 197 -3.40 2.66 23.42
C THR A 197 -2.62 3.95 23.25
N LEU A 198 -2.46 4.41 22.00
CA LEU A 198 -1.73 5.63 21.67
C LEU A 198 -2.40 6.87 22.26
N VAL A 199 -3.72 7.01 22.14
CA VAL A 199 -4.43 8.22 22.60
C VAL A 199 -4.64 8.26 24.11
N LYS A 200 -4.69 7.10 24.77
CA LYS A 200 -5.11 6.94 26.16
C LYS A 200 -4.52 7.92 27.18
N PRO A 201 -3.22 8.29 27.14
CA PRO A 201 -2.64 9.18 28.13
C PRO A 201 -2.92 10.67 27.86
N TYR A 202 -3.48 11.03 26.70
CA TYR A 202 -3.57 12.41 26.24
C TYR A 202 -4.97 13.00 26.39
N THR A 203 -5.02 14.32 26.48
CA THR A 203 -6.21 15.14 26.20
C THR A 203 -5.83 16.09 25.08
N PHE A 204 -6.61 16.12 24.01
CA PHE A 204 -6.24 16.80 22.76
C PHE A 204 -7.45 17.45 22.08
N LEU A 205 -7.18 18.31 21.11
CA LEU A 205 -8.18 19.07 20.37
C LEU A 205 -8.20 18.65 18.92
N ALA A 206 -9.26 18.01 18.45
CA ALA A 206 -9.41 17.66 17.04
C ALA A 206 -10.23 18.74 16.32
N LYS A 207 -9.77 19.16 15.13
CA LYS A 207 -10.42 20.20 14.33
C LYS A 207 -10.64 19.78 12.89
N GLU A 208 -11.72 20.27 12.32
CA GLU A 208 -12.10 20.12 10.91
C GLU A 208 -12.60 21.47 10.39
N ASP A 209 -12.16 21.87 9.19
CA ASP A 209 -12.34 23.23 8.69
C ASP A 209 -13.66 23.46 7.92
N ASP A 210 -14.16 22.47 7.16
CA ASP A 210 -15.33 22.60 6.27
C ASP A 210 -16.61 22.84 7.07
N PHE A 211 -16.82 22.06 8.13
CA PHE A 211 -17.94 22.21 9.05
C PHE A 211 -17.59 23.04 10.28
N LYS A 212 -16.32 23.47 10.42
CA LYS A 212 -15.78 24.16 11.60
C LYS A 212 -16.04 23.36 12.87
N THR A 213 -15.70 22.07 12.81
CA THR A 213 -15.92 21.15 13.92
C THR A 213 -14.75 21.24 14.89
N GLU A 214 -15.05 21.33 16.19
CA GLU A 214 -14.05 21.32 17.26
C GLU A 214 -14.44 20.31 18.34
N LEU A 215 -13.56 19.35 18.62
CA LEU A 215 -13.75 18.33 19.65
C LEU A 215 -12.61 18.38 20.68
N THR A 216 -12.94 18.56 21.96
CA THR A 216 -11.98 18.33 23.05
C THR A 216 -12.13 16.91 23.58
N ILE A 217 -11.10 16.09 23.38
CA ILE A 217 -11.16 14.64 23.59
C ILE A 217 -10.21 14.25 24.71
N ILE A 218 -10.72 13.50 25.68
CA ILE A 218 -9.90 12.70 26.59
C ILE A 218 -9.65 11.36 25.88
N GLY A 219 -8.40 11.05 25.57
CA GLY A 219 -8.08 9.88 24.76
C GLY A 219 -8.48 8.55 25.41
N LYS A 220 -8.54 8.50 26.75
CA LYS A 220 -9.13 7.35 27.45
C LYS A 220 -10.60 7.20 27.04
N ASP A 221 -10.91 6.06 26.43
CA ASP A 221 -12.24 5.70 25.91
C ASP A 221 -12.77 6.69 24.84
N PHE A 222 -11.89 7.54 24.29
CA PHE A 222 -12.22 8.62 23.34
C PHE A 222 -13.36 9.54 23.84
N PHE A 223 -13.38 9.84 25.14
CA PHE A 223 -14.46 10.63 25.73
C PHE A 223 -14.41 12.10 25.27
N VAL A 224 -15.47 12.55 24.60
CA VAL A 224 -15.62 13.93 24.13
C VAL A 224 -16.18 14.80 25.26
N THR A 225 -15.38 15.75 25.72
CA THR A 225 -15.75 16.68 26.80
C THR A 225 -16.39 17.97 26.30
N LYS A 226 -16.03 18.39 25.09
CA LYS A 226 -16.59 19.55 24.39
C LYS A 226 -16.72 19.21 22.93
N CYS A 227 -17.82 19.63 22.32
CA CYS A 227 -18.15 19.38 20.93
C CYS A 227 -18.84 20.62 20.37
N LYS A 228 -18.31 21.15 19.27
CA LYS A 228 -18.92 22.25 18.51
C LYS A 228 -18.88 21.97 17.02
N ILE A 229 -19.93 22.40 16.31
CA ILE A 229 -19.97 22.51 14.86
C ILE A 229 -20.37 23.95 14.52
N GLY A 230 -19.42 24.72 13.99
CA GLY A 230 -19.53 26.17 13.92
C GLY A 230 -19.75 26.77 15.31
N ASP A 231 -20.84 27.52 15.48
CA ASP A 231 -21.20 28.15 16.75
C ASP A 231 -22.17 27.31 17.61
N THR A 232 -22.51 26.09 17.18
CA THR A 232 -23.52 25.26 17.84
C THR A 232 -22.88 24.13 18.64
N ASP A 233 -23.28 23.97 19.90
CA ASP A 233 -22.85 22.84 20.73
C ASP A 233 -23.47 21.53 20.24
N CYS A 234 -22.69 20.45 20.26
CA CYS A 234 -23.13 19.10 19.92
C CYS A 234 -22.94 18.11 21.08
N SER A 235 -23.60 16.96 20.97
CA SER A 235 -23.24 15.76 21.73
C SER A 235 -22.51 14.78 20.81
N ALA A 236 -21.66 13.93 21.38
CA ALA A 236 -20.88 12.97 20.63
C ALA A 236 -20.95 11.58 21.27
N THR A 237 -21.06 10.56 20.43
CA THR A 237 -20.79 9.16 20.80
C THR A 237 -19.64 8.63 19.96
N THR A 238 -18.93 7.61 20.46
CA THR A 238 -17.74 7.08 19.78
C THR A 238 -17.87 5.61 19.44
N ARG A 239 -17.23 5.21 18.34
CA ARG A 239 -17.07 3.81 17.93
C ARG A 239 -15.76 3.62 17.18
N MET A 240 -15.13 2.47 17.39
CA MET A 240 -13.96 2.06 16.62
C MET A 240 -14.38 1.46 15.28
N GLY A 241 -13.53 1.57 14.27
CA GLY A 241 -13.72 0.94 12.98
C GLY A 241 -12.43 0.92 12.15
N GLU A 242 -12.57 0.61 10.87
CA GLU A 242 -11.51 0.75 9.87
C GLU A 242 -11.69 2.07 9.13
N SER A 243 -10.59 2.67 8.66
CA SER A 243 -10.58 3.94 7.96
C SER A 243 -11.46 3.90 6.69
N SER A 244 -12.27 4.94 6.47
CA SER A 244 -13.21 4.97 5.32
C SER A 244 -12.54 5.35 3.99
N PHE A 245 -11.33 5.91 4.04
CA PHE A 245 -10.53 6.29 2.87
C PHE A 245 -9.03 6.10 3.13
N GLY A 246 -8.25 5.94 2.05
CA GLY A 246 -6.80 5.72 2.14
C GLY A 246 -6.43 4.25 2.35
N MET A 247 -5.30 4.01 3.03
CA MET A 247 -4.90 2.65 3.38
C MET A 247 -5.72 2.14 4.57
N PRO A 248 -6.25 0.91 4.54
CA PRO A 248 -7.00 0.36 5.67
C PRO A 248 -6.19 0.38 6.97
N GLU A 249 -6.63 1.18 7.93
CA GLU A 249 -6.03 1.29 9.26
C GLU A 249 -7.10 1.49 10.35
N GLU A 250 -6.72 1.38 11.63
CA GLU A 250 -7.64 1.67 12.74
C GLU A 250 -8.08 3.14 12.69
N ALA A 251 -9.38 3.36 12.88
CA ALA A 251 -9.97 4.69 13.00
C ALA A 251 -10.97 4.72 14.16
N VAL A 252 -11.16 5.90 14.73
CA VAL A 252 -12.28 6.20 15.63
C VAL A 252 -13.26 7.13 14.93
N TYR A 253 -14.53 6.82 15.07
CA TYR A 253 -15.63 7.62 14.57
C TYR A 253 -16.33 8.30 15.74
N PHE A 254 -16.61 9.59 15.57
CA PHE A 254 -17.39 10.43 16.46
C PHE A 254 -18.72 10.74 15.78
N ASP A 255 -19.79 10.09 16.24
CA ASP A 255 -21.15 10.37 15.80
C ASP A 255 -21.68 11.60 16.56
N LEU A 256 -21.79 12.73 15.87
CA LEU A 256 -22.14 14.02 16.44
C LEU A 256 -23.62 14.34 16.20
N ASN A 257 -24.31 14.85 17.22
CA ASN A 257 -25.71 15.24 17.15
C ASN A 257 -25.91 16.69 17.59
N LEU A 258 -26.57 17.48 16.75
CA LEU A 258 -26.98 18.85 17.07
C LEU A 258 -28.39 18.88 17.65
N SER A 259 -28.70 19.95 18.39
CA SER A 259 -30.03 20.16 18.97
C SER A 259 -31.14 20.33 17.94
N ASP A 260 -30.80 20.71 16.70
CA ASP A 260 -31.73 20.83 15.57
C ASP A 260 -31.98 19.50 14.84
N GLY A 261 -31.42 18.40 15.35
CA GLY A 261 -31.59 17.04 14.81
C GLY A 261 -30.60 16.66 13.72
N LYS A 262 -29.75 17.59 13.24
CA LYS A 262 -28.71 17.25 12.27
C LYS A 262 -27.65 16.35 12.89
N GLN A 263 -27.18 15.40 12.09
CA GLN A 263 -26.18 14.42 12.50
C GLN A 263 -24.96 14.48 11.59
N TYR A 264 -23.79 14.34 12.18
CA TYR A 264 -22.51 14.29 11.48
C TYR A 264 -21.71 13.09 11.99
N VAL A 265 -20.80 12.60 11.17
CA VAL A 265 -19.82 11.59 11.56
C VAL A 265 -18.45 12.16 11.27
N CYS A 266 -17.60 12.22 12.29
CA CYS A 266 -16.20 12.60 12.13
C CYS A 266 -15.28 11.39 12.35
N GLU A 267 -14.29 11.24 11.49
CA GLU A 267 -13.31 10.15 11.52
C GLU A 267 -11.93 10.71 11.89
N MET A 268 -11.30 10.12 12.91
CA MET A 268 -9.86 10.29 13.16
C MET A 268 -9.16 8.97 12.89
N ARG A 269 -8.21 8.96 11.95
CA ARG A 269 -7.45 7.75 11.64
C ARG A 269 -6.24 7.64 12.54
N ARG A 270 -5.67 6.44 12.65
CA ARG A 270 -4.44 6.22 13.39
C ARG A 270 -3.28 7.07 12.85
N VAL A 271 -3.12 7.17 11.52
CA VAL A 271 -2.09 8.01 10.90
C VAL A 271 -2.18 9.47 11.35
N ASP A 272 -3.39 10.01 11.51
CA ASP A 272 -3.61 11.41 11.86
C ASP A 272 -3.09 11.70 13.28
N PHE A 273 -3.29 10.76 14.23
CA PHE A 273 -2.77 10.90 15.59
C PHE A 273 -1.27 10.61 15.70
N VAL A 274 -0.78 9.58 15.01
CA VAL A 274 0.65 9.22 15.06
C VAL A 274 1.52 10.32 14.44
N SER A 275 1.03 11.01 13.40
CA SER A 275 1.71 12.16 12.80
C SER A 275 1.95 13.27 13.82
N GLU A 276 0.97 13.57 14.67
CA GLU A 276 1.10 14.56 15.75
C GLU A 276 2.12 14.13 16.81
N LEU A 277 2.07 12.87 17.23
CA LEU A 277 3.08 12.33 18.15
C LEU A 277 4.50 12.37 17.56
N GLN A 278 4.62 12.19 16.24
CA GLN A 278 5.90 12.32 15.54
C GLN A 278 6.43 13.77 15.56
N ARG A 279 5.55 14.77 15.42
CA ARG A 279 5.88 16.20 15.56
C ARG A 279 6.35 16.54 16.98
N VAL A 280 5.74 15.94 18.01
CA VAL A 280 6.22 16.06 19.40
C VAL A 280 7.66 15.55 19.55
N ILE A 281 7.98 14.37 19.00
CA ILE A 281 9.34 13.82 19.04
C ILE A 281 10.35 14.70 18.31
N GLN A 282 9.91 15.34 17.23
CA GLN A 282 10.71 16.26 16.44
C GLN A 282 10.82 17.65 17.07
N GLU A 283 10.22 17.86 18.25
CA GLU A 283 10.22 19.12 19.00
C GLU A 283 9.55 20.27 18.23
N GLU A 284 8.63 19.95 17.31
CA GLU A 284 7.87 20.94 16.54
C GLU A 284 6.66 21.46 17.33
N ILE A 285 6.10 20.61 18.19
CA ILE A 285 4.99 20.90 19.11
C ILE A 285 5.24 20.22 20.46
N THR A 286 4.48 20.61 21.48
CA THR A 286 4.40 19.93 22.77
C THR A 286 3.22 18.97 22.84
N GLU A 287 3.21 18.06 23.82
CA GLU A 287 2.07 17.15 24.05
C GLU A 287 0.75 17.88 24.36
N GLU A 288 0.82 19.13 24.86
CA GLU A 288 -0.35 19.97 25.14
C GLU A 288 -0.95 20.59 23.87
N GLU A 289 -0.20 20.56 22.76
CA GLU A 289 -0.56 21.16 21.48
C GLU A 289 -1.06 20.12 20.46
N LEU A 290 -1.23 18.86 20.86
CA LEU A 290 -1.73 17.79 19.98
C LEU A 290 -3.08 18.18 19.35
N ASP A 291 -3.07 18.29 18.01
CA ASP A 291 -4.24 18.69 17.24
C ASP A 291 -4.52 17.78 16.02
N PRO A 292 -4.82 16.48 16.25
CA PRO A 292 -4.99 15.53 15.17
C PRO A 292 -6.14 15.93 14.23
N PHE A 293 -5.90 15.75 12.94
CA PHE A 293 -6.91 15.97 11.92
C PHE A 293 -8.09 15.00 12.08
N ILE A 294 -9.30 15.51 11.85
CA ILE A 294 -10.53 14.73 11.71
C ILE A 294 -11.22 15.09 10.40
N ASN A 295 -11.78 14.08 9.74
CA ASN A 295 -12.59 14.27 8.55
C ASN A 295 -14.07 14.11 8.92
N CYS A 296 -14.89 15.13 8.69
CA CYS A 296 -16.31 15.11 9.04
C CYS A 296 -17.19 15.04 7.80
N SER A 297 -18.34 14.38 7.92
CA SER A 297 -19.38 14.40 6.89
C SER A 297 -20.77 14.39 7.53
N PRO A 298 -21.81 14.91 6.85
CA PRO A 298 -23.18 14.68 7.27
C PRO A 298 -23.45 13.18 7.33
N LYS A 299 -24.21 12.73 8.32
CA LYS A 299 -24.66 11.34 8.37
C LYS A 299 -25.79 11.18 7.36
N GLU A 300 -25.58 10.36 6.33
CA GLU A 300 -26.65 10.03 5.39
C GLU A 300 -27.77 9.32 6.15
N GLU A 301 -29.01 9.81 6.02
CA GLU A 301 -30.17 9.05 6.47
C GLU A 301 -30.21 7.76 5.64
N GLU A 302 -30.18 6.60 6.30
CA GLU A 302 -30.56 5.35 5.66
C GLU A 302 -32.01 5.53 5.19
N THR A 303 -32.21 5.93 3.94
CA THR A 303 -33.51 5.77 3.31
C THR A 303 -33.75 4.27 3.23
N GLU A 304 -34.52 3.74 4.19
CA GLU A 304 -35.20 2.46 4.02
C GLU A 304 -35.93 2.53 2.68
N GLN A 305 -35.40 1.82 1.68
CA GLN A 305 -36.18 1.42 0.52
C GLN A 305 -37.28 0.51 1.07
N THR A 306 -38.40 1.11 1.42
CA THR A 306 -39.67 0.39 1.54
C THR A 306 -40.01 -0.02 0.11
N ASP A 307 -39.68 -1.27 -0.24
CA ASP A 307 -40.24 -1.92 -1.42
C ASP A 307 -41.78 -1.78 -1.32
N PRO A 308 -42.45 -1.16 -2.31
CA PRO A 308 -43.90 -1.13 -2.30
C PRO A 308 -44.39 -2.57 -2.51
N GLU A 309 -45.13 -3.09 -1.52
CA GLU A 309 -45.88 -4.32 -1.65
C GLU A 309 -46.68 -4.29 -2.96
N GLU A 310 -46.38 -5.20 -3.88
CA GLU A 310 -47.22 -5.52 -5.02
C GLU A 310 -48.59 -5.96 -4.50
N VAL A 311 -49.55 -5.03 -4.53
CA VAL A 311 -50.97 -5.36 -4.44
C VAL A 311 -51.32 -6.12 -5.72
N ASN A 312 -51.30 -7.45 -5.65
CA ASN A 312 -51.93 -8.30 -6.64
C ASN A 312 -53.46 -8.17 -6.51
N GLU A 313 -54.03 -7.18 -7.19
CA GLU A 313 -55.39 -7.28 -7.70
C GLU A 313 -55.36 -8.07 -9.00
N ALA A 314 -55.94 -9.28 -8.99
CA ALA A 314 -56.45 -9.92 -10.19
C ALA A 314 -57.67 -10.76 -9.85
N ASP A 315 -58.80 -10.33 -10.40
CA ASP A 315 -59.95 -11.16 -10.78
C ASP A 315 -59.54 -12.38 -11.62
#